data_AF-A0A2Z5T210-F1
#
_entry.id   AF-A0A2Z5T210-F1
#
_cell.length_a   1.000
_cell.length_b   1.000
_cell.length_c   1.000
_cell.angle_alpha   90.00
_cell.angle_beta   90.00
_cell.angle_gamma   90.00
#
_symmetry.space_group_name_H-M   'P 1'
#
loop_
_entity.id
_entity.type
_entity.pdbx_description
1 polymer ?
#
loop_
_entity_poly.entity_id
_entity_poly.type
_entity_poly.pdbx_seq_one_letter_code
_entity_poly.pdbx_strand_id
1 'polypeptide(L)'
;MDKVRTVSDTKRDFYTHHARPINSIYRRFIEELLVEMHLLSVNVDFRYDPIYALGVVTSFERFVQGYRPQKDKDSIFSALCYSVGGNPEQYRREARTLLTQVKGMSVSDFMEILKAASSPVRGDGILCETLQAIAQNSRFKYSRLFSVGLYTLIMELDSDLVENQDQNNQIFGKIAEVLHLSLEKLQKDLDLYRSNLDKMEQLLAVVEDTLKAEQKKRQKATQQTQTTDSSVNSNNDSKDDSINS
;
A
#
# COMPACT_ATOMS: atom_id res chain seq x y z
N MET A 1 -34.12 6.96 11.06
CA MET A 1 -33.18 5.81 11.13
C MET A 1 -32.30 5.92 9.91
N ASP A 2 -31.08 6.42 10.07
CA ASP A 2 -30.13 6.45 8.95
C ASP A 2 -29.80 5.02 8.57
N LYS A 3 -30.04 4.68 7.30
CA LYS A 3 -29.76 3.35 6.77
C LYS A 3 -28.26 3.10 6.88
N VAL A 4 -27.84 2.14 7.69
CA VAL A 4 -26.43 1.73 7.78
C VAL A 4 -25.97 1.34 6.37
N ARG A 5 -24.93 2.04 5.91
CA ARG A 5 -24.37 1.86 4.57
C ARG A 5 -23.85 0.44 4.43
N THR A 6 -24.13 -0.23 3.30
CA THR A 6 -23.66 -1.59 3.06
C THR A 6 -22.33 -1.62 2.32
N VAL A 7 -21.62 -2.75 2.38
CA VAL A 7 -20.42 -2.98 1.54
C VAL A 7 -20.74 -2.77 0.06
N SER A 8 -21.90 -3.23 -0.41
CA SER A 8 -22.32 -3.04 -1.81
C SER A 8 -22.53 -1.58 -2.16
N ASP A 9 -23.07 -0.76 -1.25
CA ASP A 9 -23.20 0.68 -1.45
C ASP A 9 -21.82 1.37 -1.52
N THR A 10 -20.87 0.96 -0.67
CA THR A 10 -19.47 1.43 -0.73
C THR A 10 -18.77 1.00 -2.02
N LYS A 11 -18.94 -0.24 -2.48
CA LYS A 11 -18.39 -0.69 -3.78
C LYS A 11 -18.98 0.10 -4.96
N ARG A 12 -20.28 0.38 -4.95
CA ARG A 12 -20.92 1.18 -6.00
C ARG A 12 -20.37 2.62 -6.05
N ASP A 13 -20.16 3.22 -4.89
CA ASP A 13 -19.60 4.57 -4.77
C ASP A 13 -18.13 4.62 -5.24
N PHE A 14 -17.36 3.58 -4.93
CA PHE A 14 -15.99 3.44 -5.44
C PHE A 14 -15.94 3.51 -6.96
N TYR A 15 -16.82 2.79 -7.66
CA TYR A 15 -16.89 2.83 -9.12
C TYR A 15 -17.51 4.12 -9.68
N THR A 16 -18.18 4.92 -8.84
CA THR A 16 -18.63 6.28 -9.20
C THR A 16 -17.43 7.23 -9.26
N HIS A 17 -16.46 7.07 -8.35
CA HIS A 17 -15.22 7.86 -8.33
C HIS A 17 -14.12 7.31 -9.23
N HIS A 18 -14.12 6.01 -9.53
CA HIS A 18 -13.17 5.35 -10.44
C HIS A 18 -13.87 4.34 -11.37
N ALA A 19 -14.33 4.82 -12.52
CA ALA A 19 -15.03 3.98 -13.50
C ALA A 19 -14.10 3.16 -14.42
N ARG A 20 -12.77 3.38 -14.35
CA ARG A 20 -11.82 2.69 -15.23
C ARG A 20 -11.61 1.23 -14.77
N PRO A 21 -11.32 0.30 -15.69
CA PRO A 21 -10.99 -1.07 -15.32
C PRO A 21 -9.71 -1.15 -14.48
N ILE A 22 -9.80 -1.85 -13.36
CA ILE A 22 -8.65 -2.18 -12.51
C ILE A 22 -8.04 -3.50 -12.99
N ASN A 23 -6.72 -3.50 -13.20
CA ASN A 23 -5.96 -4.69 -13.55
C ASN A 23 -6.20 -5.82 -12.52
N SER A 24 -6.49 -7.02 -13.01
CA SER A 24 -6.87 -8.18 -12.18
C SER A 24 -5.82 -8.55 -11.12
N ILE A 25 -4.54 -8.29 -11.37
CA ILE A 25 -3.44 -8.51 -10.41
C ILE A 25 -3.68 -7.74 -9.10
N TYR A 26 -4.16 -6.50 -9.20
CA TYR A 26 -4.34 -5.61 -8.04
C TYR A 26 -5.78 -5.56 -7.54
N ARG A 27 -6.75 -5.97 -8.37
CA ARG A 27 -8.18 -5.88 -8.07
C ARG A 27 -8.51 -6.53 -6.74
N ARG A 28 -8.00 -7.74 -6.48
CA ARG A 28 -8.26 -8.46 -5.24
C ARG A 28 -7.84 -7.65 -4.02
N PHE A 29 -6.61 -7.13 -4.03
CA PHE A 29 -6.09 -6.30 -2.93
C PHE A 29 -6.92 -5.03 -2.74
N ILE A 30 -7.25 -4.32 -3.83
CA ILE A 30 -8.03 -3.07 -3.76
C ILE A 30 -9.43 -3.33 -3.20
N GLU A 31 -10.09 -4.42 -3.60
CA GLU A 31 -11.39 -4.78 -3.06
C GLU A 31 -11.34 -5.21 -1.59
N GLU A 32 -10.33 -5.99 -1.20
CA GLU A 32 -10.12 -6.37 0.20
C GLU A 32 -9.87 -5.13 1.08
N LEU A 33 -9.04 -4.19 0.62
CA LEU A 33 -8.79 -2.92 1.29
C LEU A 33 -10.06 -2.07 1.41
N LEU A 34 -10.86 -1.96 0.34
CA LEU A 34 -12.13 -1.22 0.36
C LEU A 34 -13.13 -1.82 1.37
N VAL A 35 -13.23 -3.14 1.42
CA VAL A 35 -14.11 -3.84 2.37
C VAL A 35 -13.62 -3.64 3.80
N GLU A 36 -12.32 -3.77 4.05
CA GLU A 36 -11.73 -3.53 5.37
C GLU A 36 -12.00 -2.09 5.86
N MET A 37 -11.71 -1.10 5.02
CA MET A 37 -11.98 0.31 5.33
C MET A 37 -13.48 0.55 5.59
N HIS A 38 -14.37 -0.10 4.83
CA HIS A 38 -15.81 -0.01 5.05
C HIS A 38 -16.20 -0.58 6.42
N LEU A 39 -15.78 -1.81 6.74
CA LEU A 39 -16.14 -2.48 7.99
C LEU A 39 -15.63 -1.72 9.21
N LEU A 40 -14.49 -1.02 9.09
CA LEU A 40 -14.00 -0.09 10.10
C LEU A 40 -14.90 1.16 10.17
N SER A 41 -15.21 1.80 9.04
CA SER A 41 -15.98 3.04 9.00
C SER A 41 -17.38 2.95 9.64
N VAL A 42 -18.01 1.77 9.59
CA VAL A 42 -19.35 1.53 10.18
C VAL A 42 -19.28 0.95 11.60
N ASN A 43 -18.09 0.68 12.12
CA ASN A 43 -17.91 0.16 13.48
C ASN A 43 -18.07 1.29 14.51
N VAL A 44 -18.94 1.09 15.50
CA VAL A 44 -19.29 2.11 16.51
C VAL A 44 -18.10 2.57 17.36
N ASP A 45 -17.10 1.72 17.53
CA ASP A 45 -15.91 1.97 18.34
C ASP A 45 -14.74 2.50 17.48
N PHE A 46 -14.84 2.43 16.15
CA PHE A 46 -13.80 2.93 15.26
C PHE A 46 -13.75 4.46 15.26
N ARG A 47 -12.53 4.98 15.40
CA ARG A 47 -12.21 6.39 15.26
C ARG A 47 -11.07 6.49 14.29
N TYR A 48 -11.19 7.40 13.33
CA TYR A 48 -10.09 7.73 12.44
C TYR A 48 -8.95 8.34 13.26
N ASP A 49 -7.72 7.92 12.96
CA ASP A 49 -6.51 8.47 13.53
C ASP A 49 -5.37 8.55 12.49
N PRO A 50 -4.37 9.43 12.68
CA PRO A 50 -3.24 9.58 11.77
C PRO A 50 -2.40 8.31 11.55
N ILE A 51 -2.28 7.41 12.54
CA ILE A 51 -1.51 6.16 12.40
C ILE A 51 -2.26 5.19 11.49
N TYR A 52 -3.58 5.07 11.65
CA TYR A 52 -4.44 4.36 10.71
C TYR A 52 -4.32 4.94 9.29
N ALA A 53 -4.35 6.27 9.15
CA ALA A 53 -4.20 6.93 7.85
C ALA A 53 -2.86 6.59 7.17
N LEU A 54 -1.77 6.64 7.92
CA LEU A 54 -0.45 6.19 7.48
C LEU A 54 -0.50 4.73 7.01
N GLY A 55 -1.11 3.85 7.79
CA GLY A 55 -1.28 2.45 7.43
C GLY A 55 -2.05 2.22 6.13
N VAL A 56 -3.11 3.00 5.87
CA VAL A 56 -3.87 2.95 4.60
C VAL A 56 -3.02 3.42 3.43
N VAL A 57 -2.35 4.57 3.57
CA VAL A 57 -1.47 5.14 2.54
C VAL A 57 -0.35 4.15 2.20
N THR A 58 0.37 3.65 3.21
CA THR A 58 1.49 2.72 3.02
C THR A 58 1.03 1.41 2.41
N SER A 59 -0.07 0.83 2.91
CA SER A 59 -0.63 -0.40 2.32
C SER A 59 -0.96 -0.20 0.85
N PHE A 60 -1.63 0.90 0.50
CA PHE A 60 -1.96 1.18 -0.89
C PHE A 60 -0.71 1.32 -1.76
N GLU A 61 0.22 2.20 -1.37
CA GLU A 61 1.41 2.52 -2.17
C GLU A 61 2.31 1.32 -2.40
N ARG A 62 2.52 0.48 -1.36
CA ARG A 62 3.35 -0.73 -1.46
C ARG A 62 2.72 -1.77 -2.37
N PHE A 63 1.45 -2.08 -2.18
CA PHE A 63 0.79 -3.13 -2.95
C PHE A 63 0.51 -2.74 -4.41
N VAL A 64 0.49 -1.44 -4.74
CA VAL A 64 0.28 -0.96 -6.11
C VAL A 64 1.56 -0.47 -6.79
N GLN A 65 2.76 -0.72 -6.23
CA GLN A 65 4.03 -0.17 -6.75
C GLN A 65 4.23 -0.40 -8.26
N GLY A 66 3.90 -1.58 -8.79
CA GLY A 66 3.99 -1.91 -10.22
C GLY A 66 2.79 -1.53 -11.10
N TYR A 67 1.74 -0.91 -10.56
CA TYR A 67 0.47 -0.71 -11.29
C TYR A 67 0.64 0.16 -12.53
N ARG A 68 0.04 -0.27 -13.66
CA ARG A 68 -0.02 0.48 -14.92
C ARG A 68 -1.46 0.65 -15.40
N PRO A 69 -1.86 1.86 -15.85
CA PRO A 69 -1.05 3.08 -15.95
C PRO A 69 -0.90 3.81 -14.60
N GLN A 70 0.26 4.43 -14.35
CA GLN A 70 0.59 5.07 -13.06
C GLN A 70 -0.44 6.14 -12.64
N LYS A 71 -0.95 6.91 -13.61
CA LYS A 71 -1.94 7.98 -13.40
C LYS A 71 -3.24 7.52 -12.73
N ASP A 72 -3.57 6.23 -12.83
CA ASP A 72 -4.80 5.70 -12.24
C ASP A 72 -4.65 5.41 -10.75
N LYS A 73 -3.42 5.31 -10.21
CA LYS A 73 -3.17 5.08 -8.78
C LYS A 73 -3.82 6.15 -7.90
N ASP A 74 -3.65 7.42 -8.27
CA ASP A 74 -4.24 8.54 -7.51
C ASP A 74 -5.77 8.51 -7.55
N SER A 75 -6.34 8.17 -8.70
CA SER A 75 -7.80 8.03 -8.85
C SER A 75 -8.34 6.86 -8.02
N ILE A 76 -7.65 5.71 -8.01
CA ILE A 76 -8.03 4.55 -7.20
C ILE A 76 -7.95 4.90 -5.71
N PHE A 77 -6.84 5.50 -5.26
CA PHE A 77 -6.69 5.91 -3.85
C PHE A 77 -7.78 6.90 -3.42
N SER A 78 -8.05 7.91 -4.25
CA SER A 78 -9.10 8.89 -4.00
C SER A 78 -10.47 8.22 -3.90
N ALA A 79 -10.77 7.29 -4.81
CA ALA A 79 -12.01 6.52 -4.77
C ALA A 79 -12.12 5.67 -3.50
N LEU A 80 -11.05 5.01 -3.05
CA LEU A 80 -11.04 4.26 -1.77
C LEU A 80 -11.43 5.15 -0.60
N CYS A 81 -10.79 6.32 -0.45
CA CYS A 81 -11.07 7.25 0.63
C CYS A 81 -12.50 7.80 0.58
N TYR A 82 -12.94 8.31 -0.58
CA TYR A 82 -14.28 8.90 -0.71
C TYR A 82 -15.40 7.88 -0.44
N SER A 83 -15.22 6.63 -0.83
CA SER A 83 -16.25 5.58 -0.69
C SER A 83 -16.55 5.17 0.75
N VAL A 84 -15.67 5.54 1.68
CA VAL A 84 -15.87 5.37 3.12
C VAL A 84 -16.06 6.71 3.85
N GLY A 85 -16.30 7.80 3.10
CA GLY A 85 -16.50 9.14 3.64
C GLY A 85 -15.22 9.85 4.08
N GLY A 86 -14.04 9.33 3.73
CA GLY A 86 -12.74 9.93 4.03
C GLY A 86 -12.28 10.93 2.97
N ASN A 87 -11.23 11.70 3.30
CA ASN A 87 -10.60 12.65 2.40
C ASN A 87 -9.18 12.17 2.03
N PRO A 88 -8.87 11.89 0.75
CA PRO A 88 -7.56 11.37 0.35
C PRO A 88 -6.39 12.33 0.64
N GLU A 89 -6.61 13.64 0.53
CA GLU A 89 -5.60 14.64 0.85
C GLU A 89 -5.31 14.69 2.35
N GLN A 90 -6.33 14.50 3.20
CA GLN A 90 -6.14 14.38 4.63
C GLN A 90 -5.27 13.17 4.98
N TYR A 91 -5.60 11.99 4.43
CA TYR A 91 -4.84 10.76 4.67
C TYR A 91 -3.37 10.95 4.30
N ARG A 92 -3.11 11.46 3.09
CA ARG A 92 -1.74 11.68 2.59
C ARG A 92 -0.99 12.73 3.41
N ARG A 93 -1.65 13.84 3.77
CA ARG A 93 -1.03 14.90 4.56
C ARG A 93 -0.63 14.40 5.94
N GLU A 94 -1.55 13.78 6.67
CA GLU A 94 -1.30 13.32 8.04
C GLU A 94 -0.26 12.20 8.08
N ALA A 95 -0.30 11.27 7.12
CA ALA A 95 0.74 10.25 6.95
C ALA A 95 2.13 10.90 6.76
N ARG A 96 2.25 11.89 5.87
CA ARG A 96 3.53 12.61 5.66
C ARG A 96 3.96 13.39 6.89
N THR A 97 3.03 14.05 7.59
CA THR A 97 3.35 14.81 8.81
C THR A 97 3.89 13.88 9.89
N LEU A 98 3.28 12.72 10.10
CA LEU A 98 3.76 11.70 11.03
C LEU A 98 5.17 11.23 10.67
N LEU A 99 5.40 10.83 9.42
CA LEU A 99 6.73 10.40 8.96
C LEU A 99 7.77 11.50 9.12
N THR A 100 7.43 12.75 8.79
CA THR A 100 8.32 13.90 8.97
C THR A 100 8.66 14.14 10.45
N GLN A 101 7.71 13.92 11.36
CA GLN A 101 7.92 14.10 12.78
C GLN A 101 8.87 13.04 13.37
N VAL A 102 8.76 11.78 12.93
CA VAL A 102 9.66 10.71 13.41
C VAL A 102 11.02 10.69 12.70
N LYS A 103 11.13 11.34 11.53
CA LYS A 103 12.37 11.40 10.77
C LYS A 103 13.46 12.13 11.56
N GLY A 104 14.51 11.40 11.94
CA GLY A 104 15.63 11.92 12.74
C GLY A 104 15.37 11.97 14.25
N MET A 105 14.23 11.45 14.71
CA MET A 105 13.96 11.18 16.12
C MET A 105 14.76 9.94 16.56
N SER A 106 15.28 9.92 17.78
CA SER A 106 15.90 8.69 18.31
C SER A 106 14.85 7.71 18.82
N VAL A 107 15.20 6.43 18.88
CA VAL A 107 14.35 5.40 19.50
C VAL A 107 14.02 5.75 20.95
N SER A 108 14.97 6.34 21.69
CA SER A 108 14.74 6.75 23.08
C SER A 108 13.66 7.83 23.17
N ASP A 109 13.71 8.86 22.32
CA ASP A 109 12.73 9.94 22.30
C ASP A 109 11.32 9.42 21.96
N PHE A 110 11.22 8.51 20.98
CA PHE A 110 9.97 7.83 20.66
C PHE A 110 9.42 7.07 21.87
N MET A 111 10.28 6.34 22.58
CA MET A 111 9.89 5.60 23.77
C MET A 111 9.44 6.51 24.93
N GLU A 112 9.99 7.71 25.04
CA GLU A 112 9.54 8.73 26.00
C GLU A 112 8.17 9.29 25.63
N ILE A 113 7.94 9.62 24.35
CA ILE A 113 6.63 10.03 23.83
C ILE A 113 5.59 8.95 24.10
N LEU A 114 5.93 7.68 23.82
CA LEU A 114 5.05 6.55 24.06
C LEU A 114 4.69 6.45 25.55
N LYS A 115 5.67 6.47 26.47
CA LYS A 115 5.39 6.45 27.92
C LYS A 115 4.52 7.62 28.37
N ALA A 116 4.73 8.80 27.78
CA ALA A 116 3.93 9.98 28.07
C ALA A 116 2.49 9.87 27.56
N ALA A 117 2.16 8.96 26.63
CA ALA A 117 0.81 8.75 26.14
C ALA A 117 -0.18 8.31 27.23
N SER A 118 0.30 7.62 28.27
CA SER A 118 -0.52 7.27 29.44
C SER A 118 -0.73 8.44 30.42
N SER A 119 -0.03 9.55 30.24
CA SER A 119 -0.16 10.75 31.08
C SER A 119 -1.44 11.53 30.71
N PRO A 120 -2.09 12.21 31.68
CA PRO A 120 -3.19 13.12 31.39
C PRO A 120 -2.74 14.47 30.81
N VAL A 121 -1.44 14.78 30.82
CA VAL A 121 -0.92 16.03 30.26
C VAL A 121 -0.93 15.96 28.74
N ARG A 122 -1.58 16.92 28.08
CA ARG A 122 -1.64 16.96 26.62
C ARG A 122 -0.23 17.13 26.03
N GLY A 123 0.19 16.17 25.23
CA GLY A 123 1.43 16.27 24.47
C GLY A 123 1.29 17.21 23.28
N ASP A 124 2.42 17.69 22.75
CA ASP A 124 2.46 18.52 21.54
C ASP A 124 2.83 17.67 20.31
N GLY A 125 2.25 18.00 19.17
CA GLY A 125 2.46 17.32 17.90
C GLY A 125 1.55 16.11 17.64
N ILE A 126 1.30 15.85 16.35
CA ILE A 126 0.32 14.87 15.87
C ILE A 126 0.58 13.46 16.40
N LEU A 127 1.85 13.04 16.54
CA LEU A 127 2.20 11.72 17.08
C LEU A 127 1.79 11.58 18.56
N CYS A 128 2.18 12.53 19.39
CA CYS A 128 1.89 12.52 20.83
C CYS A 128 0.38 12.54 21.07
N GLU A 129 -0.34 13.44 20.40
CA GLU A 129 -1.79 13.55 20.50
C GLU A 129 -2.50 12.26 20.07
N THR A 130 -2.02 11.63 18.98
CA THR A 130 -2.60 10.39 18.49
C THR A 130 -2.39 9.23 19.46
N LEU A 131 -1.15 9.02 19.93
CA LEU A 131 -0.84 7.95 20.89
C LEU A 131 -1.60 8.13 22.20
N GLN A 132 -1.69 9.36 22.70
CA GLN A 132 -2.44 9.68 23.91
C GLN A 132 -3.94 9.42 23.76
N ALA A 133 -4.55 9.85 22.66
CA ALA A 133 -5.96 9.61 22.38
C ALA A 133 -6.28 8.11 22.31
N ILE A 134 -5.35 7.29 21.81
CA ILE A 134 -5.49 5.83 21.75
C ILE A 134 -5.33 5.22 23.13
N ALA A 135 -4.26 5.55 23.86
CA ALA A 135 -3.98 5.02 25.20
C ALA A 135 -5.11 5.29 26.19
N GLN A 136 -5.79 6.44 26.07
CA GLN A 136 -6.90 6.83 26.94
C GLN A 136 -8.26 6.28 26.48
N ASN A 137 -8.34 5.61 25.33
CA ASN A 137 -9.59 5.07 24.79
C ASN A 137 -9.74 3.57 25.10
N SER A 138 -10.46 3.25 26.18
CA SER A 138 -10.77 1.87 26.58
C SER A 138 -11.54 1.04 25.54
N ARG A 139 -12.15 1.68 24.54
CA ARG A 139 -12.86 1.02 23.43
C ARG A 139 -12.15 1.21 22.10
N PHE A 140 -10.84 1.45 22.11
CA PHE A 140 -10.10 1.62 20.87
C PHE A 140 -10.30 0.42 19.93
N LYS A 141 -10.76 0.70 18.70
CA LYS A 141 -10.94 -0.31 17.68
C LYS A 141 -9.63 -0.53 16.91
N TYR A 142 -8.89 -1.54 17.33
CA TYR A 142 -7.73 -2.03 16.59
C TYR A 142 -8.09 -2.44 15.15
N SER A 143 -7.17 -2.19 14.23
CA SER A 143 -7.22 -2.65 12.84
C SER A 143 -5.83 -3.09 12.36
N ARG A 144 -5.80 -3.99 11.38
CA ARG A 144 -4.56 -4.39 10.70
C ARG A 144 -3.89 -3.19 10.02
N LEU A 145 -4.68 -2.29 9.44
CA LEU A 145 -4.18 -1.02 8.86
C LEU A 145 -3.47 -0.17 9.91
N PHE A 146 -4.01 -0.05 11.12
CA PHE A 146 -3.32 0.63 12.22
C PHE A 146 -1.97 -0.03 12.56
N SER A 147 -1.88 -1.36 12.58
CA SER A 147 -0.57 -2.03 12.77
C SER A 147 0.42 -1.76 11.65
N VAL A 148 -0.02 -1.70 10.39
CA VAL A 148 0.85 -1.30 9.27
C VAL A 148 1.35 0.13 9.47
N GLY A 149 0.50 1.03 9.98
CA GLY A 149 0.88 2.40 10.34
C GLY A 149 1.98 2.43 11.39
N LEU A 150 1.81 1.70 12.50
CA LEU A 150 2.84 1.57 13.54
C LEU A 150 4.15 1.01 12.99
N TYR A 151 4.07 -0.06 12.20
CA TYR A 151 5.24 -0.66 11.58
C TYR A 151 6.00 0.32 10.67
N THR A 152 5.26 1.11 9.90
CA THR A 152 5.84 2.13 9.04
C THR A 152 6.53 3.24 9.85
N LEU A 153 5.95 3.65 10.98
CA LEU A 153 6.61 4.61 11.89
C LEU A 153 7.93 4.07 12.43
N ILE A 154 7.95 2.81 12.89
CA ILE A 154 9.17 2.20 13.43
C ILE A 154 10.23 2.04 12.34
N MET A 155 9.85 1.66 11.12
CA MET A 155 10.78 1.61 9.98
C MET A 155 11.38 2.98 9.63
N GLU A 156 10.60 4.05 9.71
CA GLU A 156 11.10 5.42 9.42
C GLU A 156 11.99 5.93 10.56
N LEU A 157 11.74 5.49 11.79
CA LEU A 157 12.54 5.82 12.97
C LEU A 157 13.93 5.19 12.89
N ASP A 158 13.98 3.89 12.61
CA ASP A 158 15.23 3.13 12.40
C ASP A 158 14.90 1.81 11.69
N SER A 159 15.44 1.65 10.47
CA SER A 159 15.22 0.48 9.62
C SER A 159 15.72 -0.82 10.26
N ASP A 160 16.80 -0.74 11.04
CA ASP A 160 17.50 -1.92 11.58
C ASP A 160 16.70 -2.58 12.71
N LEU A 161 15.86 -1.79 13.40
CA LEU A 161 14.95 -2.28 14.46
C LEU A 161 13.98 -3.33 13.95
N VAL A 162 13.58 -3.22 12.69
CA VAL A 162 12.58 -4.09 12.10
C VAL A 162 13.21 -5.37 11.56
N GLU A 163 14.48 -5.31 11.17
CA GLU A 163 15.30 -6.45 10.76
C GLU A 163 15.74 -7.31 11.96
N ASN A 164 15.98 -6.70 13.12
CA ASN A 164 16.32 -7.41 14.34
C ASN A 164 15.06 -7.89 15.10
N GLN A 165 14.79 -9.19 15.03
CA GLN A 165 13.59 -9.79 15.63
C GLN A 165 13.44 -9.53 17.14
N ASP A 166 14.54 -9.50 17.89
CA ASP A 166 14.50 -9.27 19.34
C ASP A 166 14.16 -7.81 19.67
N GLN A 167 14.78 -6.85 18.98
CA GLN A 167 14.49 -5.42 19.15
C GLN A 167 13.07 -5.08 18.69
N ASN A 168 12.65 -5.65 17.55
CA ASN A 168 11.31 -5.56 17.01
C ASN A 168 10.27 -6.00 18.07
N ASN A 169 10.44 -7.20 18.62
CA ASN A 169 9.55 -7.74 19.67
C ASN A 169 9.53 -6.88 20.93
N GLN A 170 10.67 -6.34 21.35
CA GLN A 170 10.73 -5.46 22.52
C GLN A 170 9.97 -4.15 22.31
N ILE A 171 10.11 -3.52 21.15
CA ILE A 171 9.45 -2.24 20.84
C ILE A 171 7.94 -2.44 20.72
N PHE A 172 7.48 -3.41 19.92
CA PHE A 172 6.06 -3.67 19.80
C PHE A 172 5.44 -4.22 21.09
N GLY A 173 6.21 -4.92 21.92
CA GLY A 173 5.79 -5.30 23.27
C GLY A 173 5.44 -4.08 24.13
N LYS A 174 6.31 -3.08 24.16
CA LYS A 174 6.07 -1.83 24.91
C LYS A 174 4.92 -1.01 24.31
N ILE A 175 4.82 -0.95 22.97
CA ILE A 175 3.69 -0.27 22.30
C ILE A 175 2.38 -0.95 22.68
N ALA A 176 2.32 -2.28 22.62
CA ALA A 176 1.12 -3.04 22.94
C ALA A 176 0.72 -2.86 24.41
N GLU A 177 1.68 -2.83 25.33
CA GLU A 177 1.43 -2.57 26.75
C GLU A 177 0.81 -1.19 26.97
N VAL A 178 1.45 -0.13 26.46
CA VAL A 178 1.05 1.26 26.69
C VAL A 178 -0.28 1.59 26.01
N LEU A 179 -0.50 1.11 24.79
CA LEU A 179 -1.72 1.36 24.01
C LEU A 179 -2.83 0.33 24.29
N HIS A 180 -2.61 -0.57 25.26
CA HIS A 180 -3.56 -1.62 25.65
C HIS A 180 -4.00 -2.52 24.46
N LEU A 181 -3.05 -2.86 23.58
CA LEU A 181 -3.27 -3.69 22.40
C LEU A 181 -2.93 -5.16 22.68
N SER A 182 -3.52 -6.05 21.89
CA SER A 182 -3.11 -7.45 21.88
C SER A 182 -1.81 -7.61 21.09
N LEU A 183 -0.69 -7.86 21.80
CA LEU A 183 0.61 -8.11 21.18
C LEU A 183 0.56 -9.28 20.18
N GLU A 184 -0.13 -10.37 20.54
CA GLU A 184 -0.29 -11.54 19.66
C GLU A 184 -0.97 -11.19 18.33
N LYS A 185 -2.06 -10.40 18.37
CA LYS A 185 -2.73 -9.95 17.15
C LYS A 185 -1.86 -9.03 16.33
N LEU A 186 -1.20 -8.08 16.99
CA LEU A 186 -0.27 -7.15 16.36
C LEU A 186 0.85 -7.89 15.61
N GLN A 187 1.52 -8.84 16.25
CA GLN A 187 2.58 -9.64 15.61
C GLN A 187 2.04 -10.46 14.42
N LYS A 188 0.91 -11.15 14.58
CA LYS A 188 0.29 -11.94 13.50
C LYS A 188 -0.07 -11.10 12.28
N ASP A 189 -0.65 -9.91 12.51
CA ASP A 189 -1.04 -9.01 11.43
C ASP A 189 0.18 -8.42 10.69
N LEU A 190 1.28 -8.15 11.41
CA LEU A 190 2.54 -7.72 10.82
C LEU A 190 3.25 -8.82 10.03
N ASP A 191 3.24 -10.06 10.53
CA ASP A 191 3.78 -11.22 9.81
C ASP A 191 3.00 -11.47 8.51
N LEU A 192 1.68 -11.39 8.57
CA LEU A 192 0.81 -11.52 7.40
C LEU A 192 1.05 -10.40 6.39
N TYR A 193 1.19 -9.15 6.87
CA TYR A 193 1.50 -8.01 6.02
C TYR A 193 2.82 -8.21 5.27
N ARG A 194 3.91 -8.55 5.97
CA ARG A 194 5.23 -8.81 5.38
C ARG A 194 5.17 -9.95 4.36
N SER A 195 4.56 -11.08 4.74
CA SER A 195 4.40 -12.22 3.81
C SER A 195 3.62 -11.86 2.55
N ASN A 196 2.60 -10.99 2.66
CA ASN A 196 1.82 -10.55 1.50
C ASN A 196 2.61 -9.57 0.61
N LEU A 197 3.48 -8.74 1.18
CA LEU A 197 4.40 -7.91 0.41
C LEU A 197 5.38 -8.76 -0.40
N ASP A 198 6.00 -9.76 0.23
CA ASP A 198 6.96 -10.65 -0.44
C ASP A 198 6.30 -11.39 -1.62
N LYS A 199 5.08 -11.90 -1.43
CA LYS A 199 4.30 -12.55 -2.49
C LYS A 199 4.00 -11.61 -3.65
N MET A 200 3.68 -10.35 -3.36
CA MET A 200 3.44 -9.35 -4.39
C MET A 200 4.71 -9.01 -5.15
N GLU A 201 5.84 -8.86 -4.46
CA GLU A 201 7.13 -8.61 -5.11
C GLU A 201 7.52 -9.76 -6.05
N GLN A 202 7.39 -11.01 -5.58
CA GLN A 202 7.60 -12.21 -6.39
C GLN A 202 6.68 -12.25 -7.62
N LEU A 203 5.39 -11.95 -7.45
CA LEU A 203 4.43 -11.89 -8.55
C LEU A 203 4.82 -10.82 -9.58
N LEU A 204 5.24 -9.64 -9.14
CA LEU A 204 5.65 -8.55 -10.03
C LEU A 204 6.92 -8.91 -10.82
N ALA A 205 7.88 -9.58 -10.19
CA ALA A 205 9.07 -10.07 -10.88
C ALA A 205 8.71 -11.04 -12.02
N VAL A 206 7.81 -12.00 -11.76
CA VAL A 206 7.33 -12.94 -12.79
C VAL A 206 6.60 -12.22 -13.93
N VAL A 207 5.76 -11.22 -13.62
CA VAL A 207 5.07 -10.41 -14.63
C VAL A 207 6.06 -9.61 -15.46
N GLU A 208 7.10 -9.05 -14.86
CA GLU A 208 8.12 -8.31 -15.59
C GLU A 208 8.93 -9.22 -16.53
N ASP A 209 9.32 -10.40 -16.07
CA ASP A 209 10.06 -11.37 -16.87
C ASP A 209 9.24 -11.90 -18.05
N THR A 210 7.95 -12.17 -17.85
CA THR A 210 7.04 -12.57 -18.93
C THR A 210 6.87 -11.47 -19.98
N LEU A 211 6.72 -10.20 -19.56
CA LEU A 211 6.66 -9.06 -20.47
C LEU A 211 7.97 -8.90 -21.28
N LYS A 212 9.14 -9.01 -20.63
CA LYS A 212 10.44 -8.97 -21.30
C LYS A 212 10.60 -10.11 -22.31
N ALA A 213 10.14 -11.31 -21.97
CA ALA A 213 10.19 -12.46 -22.85
C ALA A 213 9.27 -12.28 -24.08
N GLU A 214 8.06 -11.75 -23.89
CA GLU A 214 7.14 -11.44 -25.00
C GLU A 214 7.69 -10.35 -25.91
N GLN A 215 8.27 -9.28 -25.36
CA GLN A 215 8.90 -8.23 -26.14
C GLN A 215 10.05 -8.76 -27.00
N LYS A 216 10.92 -9.59 -26.42
CA LYS A 216 12.01 -10.25 -27.16
C LYS A 216 11.48 -11.17 -28.26
N LYS A 217 10.42 -11.94 -28.01
CA LYS A 217 9.77 -12.79 -29.03
C LYS A 217 9.20 -11.96 -30.18
N ARG A 218 8.51 -10.85 -29.87
CA ARG A 218 7.96 -9.93 -30.88
C ARG A 218 9.07 -9.28 -31.71
N GLN A 219 10.13 -8.78 -31.09
CA GLN A 219 11.28 -8.20 -31.80
C GLN A 219 11.95 -9.20 -32.74
N LYS A 220 12.17 -10.45 -32.28
CA LYS A 220 12.71 -11.52 -33.14
C LYS A 220 11.78 -11.86 -34.30
N ALA A 221 10.47 -11.91 -34.07
CA ALA A 221 9.49 -12.14 -35.13
C ALA A 221 9.52 -11.02 -36.18
N THR A 222 9.53 -9.75 -35.77
CA THR A 222 9.62 -8.61 -36.71
C THR A 222 10.94 -8.59 -37.48
N GLN A 223 12.07 -8.94 -36.86
CA GLN A 223 13.37 -9.05 -37.55
C GLN A 223 13.41 -10.22 -38.55
N GLN A 224 12.76 -11.35 -38.25
CA GLN A 224 12.64 -12.47 -39.18
C GLN A 224 11.74 -12.13 -40.37
N THR A 225 10.61 -11.44 -40.17
CA THR A 225 9.76 -11.01 -41.29
C THR A 225 10.46 -10.00 -42.21
N GLN A 226 11.21 -9.03 -41.65
CA GLN A 226 11.98 -8.07 -42.45
C GLN A 226 13.14 -8.70 -43.23
N THR A 227 13.84 -9.68 -42.66
CA THR A 227 14.92 -10.40 -43.38
C THR A 227 14.38 -11.31 -44.48
N THR A 228 13.18 -11.87 -44.30
CA THR A 228 12.54 -12.69 -45.34
C THR A 228 12.09 -11.83 -46.54
N ASP A 229 11.45 -10.67 -46.30
CA ASP A 229 11.06 -9.73 -47.38
C ASP A 229 12.28 -9.14 -48.12
N SER A 230 13.38 -8.89 -47.42
CA SER A 230 14.64 -8.42 -48.03
C SER A 230 15.29 -9.46 -48.95
N SER A 231 15.13 -10.75 -48.63
CA SER A 231 15.71 -11.87 -49.41
C SER A 231 14.86 -12.28 -50.62
N VAL A 232 13.57 -11.97 -50.63
CA VAL A 232 12.69 -12.20 -51.79
C VAL A 232 12.87 -11.11 -52.85
N ASN A 233 13.13 -9.86 -52.45
CA ASN A 233 13.37 -8.77 -53.40
C ASN A 233 14.74 -8.82 -54.08
N SER A 234 15.77 -9.39 -53.45
CA SER A 234 17.11 -9.51 -54.07
C SER A 234 17.25 -10.69 -55.03
N ASN A 235 16.34 -11.66 -55.00
CA ASN A 235 16.36 -12.81 -55.92
C ASN A 235 15.60 -12.57 -57.24
N ASN A 236 14.84 -11.47 -57.38
CA ASN A 236 14.15 -11.11 -58.62
C ASN A 236 14.95 -10.20 -59.55
N ASP A 237 16.02 -9.56 -59.08
CA ASP A 237 16.83 -8.61 -59.86
C ASP A 237 18.03 -9.25 -60.59
N SER A 238 18.20 -10.59 -60.51
CA SER A 238 19.37 -11.28 -61.10
C SER A 238 19.07 -12.16 -62.32
N LYS A 239 17.87 -12.04 -62.93
CA LYS A 239 17.44 -12.94 -64.04
C LYS A 239 17.26 -12.29 -65.42
N ASP A 240 17.53 -11.00 -65.60
CA ASP A 240 17.17 -10.31 -66.85
C ASP A 240 18.32 -9.78 -67.72
N ASP A 241 19.57 -10.18 -67.49
CA ASP A 241 20.73 -9.77 -68.31
C ASP A 241 21.35 -10.95 -69.11
N SER A 242 20.54 -11.71 -69.84
CA SER A 242 21.08 -12.66 -70.84
C SER A 242 20.08 -13.05 -71.94
N ILE A 243 19.58 -12.10 -72.74
CA ILE A 243 19.19 -12.30 -74.15
C ILE A 243 19.21 -10.92 -74.84
N ASN A 244 20.28 -10.59 -75.57
CA ASN A 244 20.19 -10.39 -77.03
C ASN A 244 21.58 -10.12 -77.63
N SER A 245 21.87 -10.90 -78.67
CA SER A 245 22.90 -10.65 -79.68
C SER A 245 22.54 -9.47 -80.58
#